data_AF-A0A1H0NF99-F1
#
_entry.id   AF-A0A1H0NF99-F1
#
_cell.length_a   1.000
_cell.length_b   1.000
_cell.length_c   1.000
_cell.angle_alpha   90.00
_cell.angle_beta   90.00
_cell.angle_gamma   90.00
#
_symmetry.space_group_name_H-M   'P 1'
#
loop_
_entity.id
_entity.type
_entity.pdbx_description
1 polymer ?
#
loop_
_entity_poly.entity_id
_entity_poly.type
_entity_poly.pdbx_seq_one_letter_code
_entity_poly.pdbx_strand_id
1 'polypeptide(L)'
;MGVSAAASRELRGIAGAGPAAAKDAVVRWVSLASTTHRKIATDIQGLGALGSDVQSLQDRLVRELNTDADGFGRVAARLAALPADGAFLERYEQSVAVEMGNAGEQVTALFEQIATTPKYAEAFRANEVCSNWQGLARAK
;
A
#
# COMPACT_ATOMS: atom_id res chain seq x y z
N MET A 1 -7.23 -2.62 -14.16
CA MET A 1 -8.19 -3.07 -13.14
C MET A 1 -7.52 -2.88 -11.79
N GLY A 2 -8.05 -1.99 -10.95
CA GLY A 2 -7.41 -1.60 -9.68
C GLY A 2 -7.41 -2.73 -8.66
N VAL A 3 -6.43 -2.70 -7.75
CA VAL A 3 -6.21 -3.66 -6.66
C VAL A 3 -7.48 -3.88 -5.82
N SER A 4 -8.29 -2.83 -5.65
CA SER A 4 -9.58 -2.87 -4.96
C SER A 4 -10.62 -3.79 -5.61
N ALA A 5 -10.74 -3.78 -6.95
CA ALA A 5 -11.70 -4.61 -7.66
C ALA A 5 -11.32 -6.10 -7.66
N ALA A 6 -10.01 -6.40 -7.70
CA ALA A 6 -9.49 -7.76 -7.54
C ALA A 6 -9.73 -8.28 -6.11
N ALA A 7 -9.40 -7.47 -5.10
CA ALA A 7 -9.65 -7.79 -3.70
C ALA A 7 -11.15 -8.02 -3.44
N SER A 8 -12.04 -7.17 -3.95
CA SER A 8 -13.49 -7.36 -3.79
C SER A 8 -14.03 -8.62 -4.47
N ARG A 9 -13.41 -9.10 -5.56
CA ARG A 9 -13.77 -10.41 -6.16
C ARG A 9 -13.29 -11.58 -5.32
N GLU A 10 -12.05 -11.50 -4.84
CA GLU A 10 -11.45 -12.55 -3.99
C GLU A 10 -12.23 -12.69 -2.67
N LEU A 11 -12.64 -11.57 -2.08
CA LEU A 11 -13.48 -11.52 -0.89
C LEU A 11 -14.89 -12.09 -1.10
N ARG A 12 -15.49 -11.89 -2.28
CA ARG A 12 -16.76 -12.55 -2.64
C ARG A 12 -16.59 -14.07 -2.79
N GLY A 13 -15.43 -14.54 -3.26
CA GLY A 13 -15.10 -15.96 -3.27
C GLY A 13 -14.97 -16.54 -1.85
N ILE A 14 -14.31 -15.80 -0.94
CA ILE A 14 -14.15 -16.17 0.47
C ILE A 14 -15.47 -16.08 1.24
N ALA A 15 -16.41 -15.21 0.83
CA ALA A 15 -17.75 -15.14 1.43
C ALA A 15 -18.53 -16.45 1.31
N GLY A 16 -18.20 -17.31 0.33
CA GLY A 16 -18.73 -18.67 0.24
C GLY A 16 -18.33 -19.58 1.40
N ALA A 17 -17.28 -19.23 2.15
CA ALA A 17 -16.84 -19.92 3.37
C ALA A 17 -17.48 -19.35 4.67
N GLY A 18 -18.31 -18.32 4.55
CA GLY A 18 -19.09 -17.74 5.65
C GLY A 18 -18.57 -16.37 6.16
N PRO A 19 -19.42 -15.59 6.86
CA PRO A 19 -19.10 -14.21 7.26
C PRO A 19 -17.88 -14.06 8.18
N ALA A 20 -17.61 -15.06 9.04
CA ALA A 20 -16.44 -15.05 9.94
C ALA A 20 -15.13 -15.19 9.15
N ALA A 21 -15.08 -16.11 8.19
CA ALA A 21 -13.92 -16.28 7.32
C ALA A 21 -13.68 -15.04 6.45
N ALA A 22 -14.75 -14.42 5.94
CA ALA A 22 -14.66 -13.16 5.23
C ALA A 22 -14.10 -12.03 6.12
N LYS A 23 -14.58 -11.90 7.35
CA LYS A 23 -14.04 -10.92 8.31
C LYS A 23 -12.56 -11.12 8.57
N ASP A 24 -12.15 -12.33 8.93
CA ASP A 24 -10.76 -12.63 9.26
C ASP A 24 -9.83 -12.36 8.07
N ALA A 25 -10.25 -12.75 6.86
CA ALA A 25 -9.50 -12.50 5.64
C ALA A 25 -9.35 -11.00 5.37
N VAL A 26 -10.44 -10.23 5.44
CA VAL A 26 -10.40 -8.77 5.22
C VAL A 26 -9.50 -8.10 6.24
N VAL A 27 -9.73 -8.34 7.55
CA VAL A 27 -8.97 -7.70 8.63
C VAL A 27 -7.48 -8.00 8.49
N ARG A 28 -7.12 -9.25 8.17
CA ARG A 28 -5.74 -9.64 7.91
C ARG A 28 -5.16 -8.89 6.71
N TRP A 29 -5.91 -8.80 5.62
CA TRP A 29 -5.46 -8.14 4.40
C TRP A 29 -5.22 -6.63 4.60
N VAL A 30 -6.17 -5.92 5.21
CA VAL A 30 -5.99 -4.47 5.46
C VAL A 30 -4.88 -4.19 6.48
N SER A 31 -4.69 -5.08 7.47
CA SER A 31 -3.55 -4.98 8.40
C SER A 31 -2.21 -5.19 7.69
N LEU A 32 -2.16 -6.15 6.77
CA LEU A 32 -0.97 -6.39 5.94
C LEU A 32 -0.69 -5.21 5.01
N ALA A 33 -1.71 -4.61 4.42
CA ALA A 33 -1.56 -3.41 3.59
C ALA A 33 -0.96 -2.24 4.39
N SER A 34 -1.50 -1.97 5.59
CA SER A 34 -0.98 -0.93 6.51
C SER A 34 0.50 -1.13 6.82
N THR A 35 0.88 -2.34 7.24
CA THR A 35 2.27 -2.65 7.60
C THR A 35 3.21 -2.62 6.39
N THR A 36 2.75 -3.09 5.24
CA THR A 36 3.54 -3.12 4.00
C THR A 36 3.80 -1.70 3.49
N HIS A 37 2.78 -0.84 3.42
CA HIS A 37 2.96 0.54 2.96
C HIS A 37 3.91 1.32 3.88
N ARG A 38 3.78 1.15 5.20
CA ARG A 38 4.71 1.76 6.17
C ARG A 38 6.14 1.26 6.00
N LYS A 39 6.31 -0.05 5.77
CA LYS A 39 7.63 -0.62 5.49
C LYS A 39 8.23 -0.05 4.22
N ILE A 40 7.46 0.03 3.12
CA ILE A 40 7.93 0.62 1.87
C ILE A 40 8.34 2.09 2.08
N ALA A 41 7.55 2.87 2.81
CA ALA A 41 7.90 4.25 3.13
C ALA A 41 9.23 4.34 3.91
N THR A 42 9.42 3.48 4.90
CA THR A 42 10.65 3.39 5.70
C THR A 42 11.85 2.97 4.83
N ASP A 43 11.68 1.96 3.97
CA ASP A 43 12.73 1.50 3.06
C ASP A 43 13.14 2.62 2.09
N ILE A 44 12.18 3.37 1.54
CA ILE A 44 12.44 4.52 0.65
C ILE A 44 13.17 5.64 1.39
N GLN A 45 12.78 5.95 2.64
CA GLN A 45 13.51 6.91 3.46
C GLN A 45 14.94 6.44 3.76
N GLY A 46 15.12 5.14 3.98
CA GLY A 46 16.41 4.50 4.22
C GLY A 46 17.39 4.59 3.04
N LEU A 47 16.90 4.83 1.81
CA LEU A 47 17.77 5.11 0.65
C LEU A 47 18.49 6.47 0.76
N GLY A 48 18.03 7.35 1.64
CA GLY A 48 18.48 8.74 1.70
C GLY A 48 18.02 9.55 0.50
N ALA A 49 18.57 10.76 0.34
CA ALA A 49 18.24 11.62 -0.78
C ALA A 49 18.79 11.04 -2.08
N LEU A 50 17.91 10.77 -3.06
CA LEU A 50 18.30 10.30 -4.39
C LEU A 50 18.82 11.44 -5.29
N GLY A 51 18.66 12.70 -4.88
CA GLY A 51 19.10 13.91 -5.59
C GLY A 51 18.02 15.00 -5.57
N SER A 52 18.42 16.28 -5.65
CA SER A 52 17.51 17.44 -5.51
C SER A 52 16.34 17.42 -6.50
N ASP A 53 16.58 16.93 -7.72
CA ASP A 53 15.60 16.90 -8.80
C ASP A 53 14.46 15.91 -8.56
N VAL A 54 14.68 14.90 -7.72
CA VAL A 54 13.73 13.79 -7.49
C VAL A 54 13.28 13.69 -6.04
N GLN A 55 13.93 14.43 -5.14
CA GLN A 55 13.64 14.43 -3.70
C GLN A 55 12.20 14.83 -3.41
N SER A 56 11.67 15.84 -4.10
CA SER A 56 10.27 16.26 -3.92
C SER A 56 9.26 15.15 -4.25
N LEU A 57 9.57 14.32 -5.25
CA LEU A 57 8.75 13.18 -5.67
C LEU A 57 8.89 12.01 -4.68
N GLN A 58 10.11 11.73 -4.21
CA GLN A 58 10.37 10.73 -3.18
C GLN A 58 9.66 11.08 -1.86
N ASP A 59 9.78 12.33 -1.40
CA ASP A 59 9.12 12.81 -0.18
C ASP A 59 7.60 12.73 -0.32
N ARG A 60 7.06 13.03 -1.50
CA ARG A 60 5.63 12.90 -1.76
C ARG A 60 5.18 11.44 -1.73
N LEU A 61 5.93 10.53 -2.36
CA LEU A 61 5.64 9.09 -2.29
C LEU A 61 5.66 8.57 -0.84
N VAL A 62 6.67 8.94 -0.05
CA VAL A 62 6.76 8.56 1.36
C VAL A 62 5.57 9.09 2.16
N ARG A 63 5.16 10.34 1.93
CA ARG A 63 3.98 10.91 2.59
C ARG A 63 2.72 10.14 2.23
N GLU A 64 2.45 9.91 0.95
CA GLU A 64 1.23 9.20 0.52
C GLU A 64 1.20 7.74 1.01
N LEU A 65 2.35 7.04 1.00
CA LEU A 65 2.44 5.69 1.56
C LEU A 65 2.11 5.65 3.06
N ASN A 66 2.58 6.63 3.84
CA ASN A 66 2.24 6.73 5.26
C ASN A 66 0.76 7.08 5.47
N THR A 67 0.21 8.00 4.68
CA THR A 67 -1.23 8.31 4.69
C THR A 67 -2.07 7.07 4.42
N ASP A 68 -1.73 6.29 3.40
CA ASP A 68 -2.38 5.02 3.08
C ASP A 68 -2.22 4.02 4.23
N ALA A 69 -1.02 3.89 4.78
CA ALA A 69 -0.75 2.97 5.88
C ALA A 69 -1.64 3.27 7.10
N ASP A 70 -1.81 4.55 7.42
CA ASP A 70 -2.66 5.00 8.51
C ASP A 70 -4.15 4.78 8.20
N GLY A 71 -4.58 5.04 6.96
CA GLY A 71 -5.94 4.74 6.49
C GLY A 71 -6.27 3.26 6.63
N PHE A 72 -5.42 2.37 6.12
CA PHE A 72 -5.60 0.93 6.26
C PHE A 72 -5.60 0.48 7.73
N GLY A 73 -4.78 1.11 8.58
CA GLY A 73 -4.77 0.85 10.02
C GLY A 73 -6.09 1.20 10.69
N ARG A 74 -6.69 2.34 10.35
CA ARG A 74 -8.01 2.75 10.85
C ARG A 74 -9.12 1.81 10.37
N VAL A 75 -9.10 1.43 9.08
CA VAL A 75 -10.03 0.42 8.52
C VAL A 75 -9.90 -0.90 9.29
N ALA A 76 -8.68 -1.40 9.48
CA ALA A 76 -8.43 -2.65 10.19
C ALA A 76 -9.01 -2.64 11.62
N ALA A 77 -8.73 -1.58 12.38
CA ALA A 77 -9.24 -1.42 13.74
C ALA A 77 -10.78 -1.38 13.78
N ARG A 78 -11.40 -0.63 12.86
CA ARG A 78 -12.86 -0.53 12.75
C ARG A 78 -13.49 -1.88 12.42
N LEU A 79 -12.96 -2.59 11.44
CA LEU A 79 -13.47 -3.90 11.01
C LEU A 79 -13.32 -4.97 12.08
N ALA A 80 -12.21 -4.97 12.82
CA ALA A 80 -11.99 -5.91 13.91
C ALA A 80 -13.10 -5.81 14.99
N ALA A 81 -13.61 -4.59 15.23
CA ALA A 81 -14.69 -4.33 16.19
C ALA A 81 -16.10 -4.69 15.68
N LEU A 82 -16.28 -4.90 14.36
CA LEU A 82 -17.60 -5.22 13.79
C LEU A 82 -17.97 -6.70 13.95
N PRO A 83 -19.26 -7.03 14.08
CA PRO A 83 -19.69 -8.43 14.05
C PRO A 83 -19.47 -9.05 12.65
N ALA A 84 -19.17 -10.35 12.63
CA ALA A 84 -19.10 -11.15 11.41
C ALA A 84 -20.51 -11.62 11.00
N ASP A 85 -21.32 -10.69 10.50
CA ASP A 85 -22.69 -10.95 10.03
C ASP A 85 -22.81 -10.72 8.51
N GLY A 86 -24.00 -10.95 7.95
CA GLY A 86 -24.24 -10.78 6.51
C GLY A 86 -24.03 -9.35 5.99
N ALA A 87 -23.96 -8.35 6.87
CA ALA A 87 -23.70 -6.95 6.50
C ALA A 87 -22.21 -6.57 6.59
N PHE A 88 -21.32 -7.49 7.00
CA PHE A 88 -19.90 -7.20 7.19
C PHE A 88 -19.23 -6.62 5.93
N LEU A 89 -19.48 -7.19 4.76
CA LEU A 89 -18.86 -6.73 3.50
C LEU A 89 -19.31 -5.32 3.10
N GLU A 90 -20.58 -4.98 3.32
CA GLU A 90 -21.08 -3.63 3.07
C GLU A 90 -20.41 -2.62 4.01
N ARG A 91 -20.29 -2.96 5.30
CA ARG A 91 -19.58 -2.11 6.28
C ARG A 91 -18.09 -2.00 5.97
N TYR A 92 -17.50 -3.01 5.34
CA TYR A 92 -16.14 -2.94 4.81
C TYR A 92 -16.01 -1.94 3.68
N GLU A 93 -16.86 -2.02 2.66
CA GLU A 93 -16.84 -1.07 1.54
C GLU A 93 -17.04 0.38 2.04
N GLN A 94 -17.94 0.59 2.99
CA GLN A 94 -18.15 1.90 3.64
C GLN A 94 -16.92 2.36 4.43
N SER A 95 -16.29 1.47 5.20
CA SER A 95 -15.09 1.82 5.99
C SER A 95 -13.93 2.20 5.09
N VAL A 96 -13.73 1.48 3.99
CA VAL A 96 -12.72 1.83 2.98
C VAL A 96 -13.04 3.18 2.34
N ALA A 97 -14.28 3.41 1.92
CA ALA A 97 -14.68 4.67 1.28
C ALA A 97 -14.44 5.89 2.19
N VAL A 98 -14.74 5.76 3.49
CA VAL A 98 -14.56 6.85 4.48
C VAL A 98 -13.09 7.08 4.81
N GLU A 99 -12.33 6.02 5.07
CA GLU A 99 -10.99 6.13 5.65
C GLU A 99 -9.87 6.24 4.60
N MET A 100 -10.09 5.67 3.41
CA MET A 100 -9.11 5.65 2.32
C MET A 100 -9.38 6.70 1.26
N GLY A 101 -10.63 7.15 1.06
CA GLY A 101 -10.99 8.11 0.03
C GLY A 101 -10.37 7.75 -1.33
N ASN A 102 -9.53 8.63 -1.87
CA ASN A 102 -8.78 8.43 -3.12
C ASN A 102 -7.28 8.10 -2.89
N ALA A 103 -6.84 7.84 -1.66
CA ALA A 103 -5.42 7.74 -1.31
C ALA A 103 -4.69 6.61 -2.08
N GLY A 104 -5.35 5.46 -2.27
CA GLY A 104 -4.82 4.37 -3.09
C GLY A 104 -4.68 4.72 -4.59
N GLU A 105 -5.53 5.59 -5.12
CA GLU A 105 -5.40 6.10 -6.50
C GLU A 105 -4.21 7.07 -6.60
N GLN A 106 -3.98 7.89 -5.57
CA GLN A 106 -2.86 8.83 -5.52
C GLN A 106 -1.52 8.11 -5.46
N VAL A 107 -1.38 7.07 -4.63
CA VAL A 107 -0.16 6.26 -4.55
C VAL A 107 0.09 5.53 -5.88
N THR A 108 -0.94 4.97 -6.51
CA THR A 108 -0.82 4.31 -7.81
C THR A 108 -0.35 5.30 -8.89
N ALA A 109 -0.98 6.48 -8.97
CA ALA A 109 -0.59 7.52 -9.92
C ALA A 109 0.84 8.01 -9.67
N LEU A 110 1.28 8.11 -8.42
CA LEU A 110 2.66 8.46 -8.07
C LEU A 110 3.65 7.37 -8.49
N PHE A 111 3.33 6.09 -8.31
CA PHE A 111 4.17 5.01 -8.81
C PHE A 111 4.28 5.03 -10.34
N GLU A 112 3.18 5.26 -11.06
CA GLU A 112 3.19 5.41 -12.52
C GLU A 112 4.03 6.61 -12.96
N GLN A 113 3.92 7.75 -12.25
CA GLN A 113 4.73 8.93 -12.49
C GLN A 113 6.22 8.64 -12.25
N ILE A 114 6.56 7.96 -11.16
CA ILE A 114 7.94 7.57 -10.83
C ILE A 114 8.50 6.63 -11.88
N ALA A 115 7.74 5.60 -12.28
CA ALA A 115 8.15 4.62 -13.28
C ALA A 115 8.42 5.24 -14.65
N THR A 116 7.72 6.34 -14.98
CA THR A 116 7.87 7.08 -16.24
C THR A 116 8.83 8.26 -16.16
N THR A 117 9.44 8.55 -15.01
CA THR A 117 10.41 9.64 -14.82
C THR A 117 11.85 9.13 -14.99
N PRO A 118 12.54 9.38 -16.12
CA PRO A 118 13.86 8.80 -16.38
C PRO A 118 14.92 9.23 -15.36
N LYS A 119 14.85 10.50 -14.93
CA LYS A 119 15.72 11.04 -13.87
C LYS A 119 15.61 10.27 -12.55
N TYR A 120 14.43 9.72 -12.23
CA TYR A 120 14.26 8.92 -11.02
C TYR A 120 14.98 7.58 -11.13
N ALA A 121 14.90 6.92 -12.29
CA ALA A 121 15.63 5.69 -12.55
C ALA A 121 17.15 5.90 -12.55
N GLU A 122 17.63 7.02 -13.11
CA GLU A 122 19.05 7.40 -13.08
C GLU A 122 19.54 7.66 -11.65
N ALA A 123 18.82 8.49 -10.90
CA ALA A 123 19.08 8.79 -9.50
C ALA A 123 19.08 7.52 -8.64
N PHE A 124 18.13 6.61 -8.88
CA PHE A 124 18.06 5.32 -8.19
C PHE A 124 19.27 4.43 -8.50
N ARG A 125 19.74 4.36 -9.75
CA ARG A 125 20.93 3.58 -10.12
C ARG A 125 22.22 4.19 -9.57
N ALA A 126 22.29 5.52 -9.46
CA ALA A 126 23.47 6.23 -8.98
C ALA A 126 23.59 6.24 -7.44
N ASN A 127 22.51 5.90 -6.71
CA ASN A 127 22.52 5.86 -5.25
C ASN A 127 23.36 4.67 -4.72
N GLU A 128 24.27 4.95 -3.79
CA GLU A 128 25.18 3.94 -3.22
C GLU A 128 24.44 2.79 -2.52
N VAL A 129 23.37 3.07 -1.76
CA VAL A 129 22.59 2.04 -1.08
C VAL A 129 21.97 1.09 -2.10
N CYS A 130 21.36 1.64 -3.16
CA CYS A 130 20.79 0.88 -4.26
C CYS A 130 21.85 0.08 -5.03
N SER A 131 22.99 0.68 -5.34
CA SER A 131 24.10 0.02 -6.04
C SER A 131 24.64 -1.18 -5.25
N ASN A 132 24.81 -1.02 -3.94
CA ASN A 132 25.23 -2.10 -3.03
C ASN A 132 24.23 -3.26 -3.00
N TRP A 133 22.94 -2.97 -2.96
CA TRP A 133 21.90 -4.01 -3.04
C TRP A 133 21.90 -4.75 -4.38
N GLN A 134 22.08 -4.05 -5.50
CA GLN A 134 22.18 -4.68 -6.82
C GLN A 134 23.43 -5.56 -6.94
N GLY A 135 24.55 -5.13 -6.36
CA GLY A 135 25.77 -5.94 -6.28
C GLY A 135 25.55 -7.24 -5.51
N LEU A 136 24.87 -7.18 -4.36
CA LEU A 136 24.53 -8.36 -3.55
C LEU A 136 23.56 -9.32 -4.26
N ALA A 137 22.59 -8.79 -5.02
CA ALA A 137 21.63 -9.60 -5.78
C ALA A 137 22.27 -10.32 -6.98
N ARG A 138 23.30 -9.74 -7.59
CA ARG A 138 24.05 -10.34 -8.71
C ARG A 138 25.13 -11.33 -8.27
N ALA A 139 25.54 -11.27 -7.00
CA ALA A 139 26.51 -12.18 -6.41
C ALA A 139 25.90 -13.51 -5.90
N LYS A 140 24.59 -13.69 -6.08
CA LYS A 140 23.84 -14.94 -5.84
C LYS A 140 23.42 -15.55 -7.17
#